data_AF-A0A2N1CB64-F1
#
_entry.id   AF-A0A2N1CB64-F1
#
_cell.length_a   1.000
_cell.length_b   1.000
_cell.length_c   1.000
_cell.angle_alpha   90.00
_cell.angle_beta   90.00
_cell.angle_gamma   90.00
#
_symmetry.space_group_name_H-M   'P 1'
#
loop_
_entity.id
_entity.type
_entity.pdbx_description
1 polymer ?
#
loop_
_entity_poly.entity_id
_entity_poly.type
_entity_poly.pdbx_seq_one_letter_code
_entity_poly.pdbx_strand_id
1 'polypeptide(L)' 'TGSNELTASNMVNTWEINATNQGVINDGTVYEVNFVNFNTLTGGSLVDNFTLSLMDNITGLISGGASDDT' A
#
# COMPACT_ATOMS: atom_id res chain seq x y z
N THR A 1 3.60 16.91 -12.61
CA THR A 1 3.25 15.47 -12.62
C THR A 1 2.08 15.29 -11.67
N GLY A 2 1.09 14.46 -12.03
CA GLY A 2 -0.04 14.16 -11.14
C GLY A 2 0.37 13.19 -10.05
N SER A 3 -0.30 13.23 -8.90
CA SER A 3 -0.18 12.23 -7.84
C SER A 3 -1.52 11.52 -7.69
N ASN A 4 -1.51 10.20 -7.71
CA ASN A 4 -2.64 9.36 -7.34
C ASN A 4 -2.35 8.74 -5.98
N GLU A 5 -3.26 8.96 -5.04
CA GLU A 5 -3.16 8.51 -3.67
C GLU A 5 -4.18 7.41 -3.38
N LEU A 6 -3.70 6.35 -2.71
CA LEU A 6 -4.52 5.26 -2.21
C LEU A 6 -4.36 5.17 -0.69
N THR A 7 -5.47 5.31 0.02
CA THR A 7 -5.54 5.16 1.48
C THR A 7 -6.26 3.86 1.83
N ALA A 8 -5.66 3.04 2.69
CA ALA A 8 -6.27 1.80 3.16
C ALA A 8 -7.38 2.02 4.18
N SER A 9 -8.11 0.95 4.50
CA SER A 9 -9.07 0.94 5.59
C SER A 9 -8.33 0.96 6.95
N ASN A 10 -9.03 1.38 8.00
CA ASN A 10 -8.53 1.37 9.38
C ASN A 10 -8.53 -0.05 10.00
N MET A 11 -7.93 -0.99 9.26
CA MET A 11 -7.78 -2.40 9.59
C MET A 11 -6.30 -2.80 9.48
N VAL A 12 -5.98 -4.05 9.79
CA VAL A 12 -4.65 -4.58 9.46
C VAL A 12 -4.60 -4.76 7.96
N ASN A 13 -3.63 -4.14 7.28
CA ASN A 13 -3.47 -4.29 5.83
C ASN A 13 -2.12 -4.92 5.48
N THR A 14 -2.13 -5.73 4.43
CA THR A 14 -0.91 -6.22 3.77
C THR A 14 -0.90 -5.71 2.34
N TRP A 15 0.21 -5.07 1.97
CA TRP A 15 0.44 -4.49 0.66
C TRP A 15 1.52 -5.30 -0.05
N GLU A 16 1.14 -5.99 -1.12
CA GLU A 16 2.09 -6.62 -2.03
C GLU A 16 2.31 -5.70 -3.23
N ILE A 17 3.44 -5.01 -3.24
CA ILE A 17 3.80 -4.08 -4.30
C ILE A 17 4.73 -4.82 -5.25
N ASN A 18 4.19 -5.23 -6.40
CA ASN A 18 4.86 -6.17 -7.31
C ASN A 18 5.34 -5.54 -8.63
N ALA A 19 4.96 -4.29 -8.91
CA ALA A 19 5.45 -3.49 -10.03
C ALA A 19 5.38 -1.99 -9.72
N THR A 20 5.98 -1.16 -10.56
CA THR A 20 5.98 0.30 -10.37
C THR A 20 4.54 0.84 -10.28
N ASN A 21 4.23 1.47 -9.14
CA ASN A 21 2.96 2.10 -8.78
C ASN A 21 1.76 1.14 -8.87
N GLN A 22 2.00 -0.14 -8.59
CA GLN A 22 1.05 -1.24 -8.79
C GLN A 22 1.19 -2.32 -7.72
N GLY A 23 0.10 -3.00 -7.41
CA GLY A 23 0.11 -4.09 -6.45
C GLY A 23 -1.27 -4.51 -5.99
N VAL A 24 -1.27 -5.22 -4.87
CA VAL A 24 -2.47 -5.76 -4.22
C VAL A 24 -2.48 -5.32 -2.75
N ILE A 25 -3.66 -4.93 -2.25
CA ILE A 25 -3.93 -4.74 -0.83
C ILE A 25 -4.93 -5.80 -0.36
N ASN A 26 -4.68 -6.37 0.81
CA ASN A 26 -5.56 -7.29 1.53
C ASN A 26 -5.71 -6.83 2.98
N ASP A 27 -6.93 -6.78 3.50
CA ASP A 27 -7.27 -6.31 4.85
C ASP A 27 -7.49 -7.46 5.86
N GLY A 28 -6.90 -8.63 5.57
CA GLY A 28 -7.10 -9.88 6.30
C GLY A 28 -8.36 -10.66 5.88
N THR A 29 -9.09 -10.19 4.86
CA THR A 29 -10.25 -10.91 4.30
C THR A 29 -9.87 -11.75 3.07
N VAL A 30 -10.84 -12.52 2.56
CA VAL A 30 -10.67 -13.30 1.32
C VAL A 30 -10.67 -12.43 0.06
N TYR A 31 -10.95 -11.13 0.19
CA TYR A 31 -11.03 -10.22 -0.94
C TYR A 31 -9.77 -9.35 -1.00
N GLU A 32 -9.35 -9.10 -2.23
CA GLU A 32 -8.16 -8.34 -2.54
C GLU A 32 -8.52 -7.17 -3.45
N VAL A 33 -7.82 -6.04 -3.28
CA VAL A 33 -7.95 -4.90 -4.18
C VAL A 33 -6.65 -4.75 -4.96
N ASN A 34 -6.77 -4.85 -6.28
CA ASN A 34 -5.67 -4.56 -7.20
C ASN A 34 -5.63 -3.04 -7.42
N PHE A 35 -4.45 -2.44 -7.33
CA PHE A 35 -4.26 -1.02 -7.63
C PHE A 35 -3.25 -0.83 -8.75
N VAL A 36 -3.49 0.19 -9.58
CA VAL A 36 -2.62 0.55 -10.71
C VAL A 36 -2.51 2.05 -10.83
N ASN A 37 -1.29 2.53 -11.08
CA ASN A 37 -0.92 3.94 -11.20
C ASN A 37 -1.11 4.75 -9.90
N PHE A 38 -0.97 4.14 -8.73
CA PHE A 38 -0.94 4.85 -7.45
C PHE A 38 0.49 4.97 -6.95
N ASN A 39 0.98 6.20 -6.91
CA ASN A 39 2.36 6.51 -6.51
C ASN A 39 2.47 6.98 -5.05
N THR A 40 1.34 7.17 -4.37
CA THR A 40 1.29 7.49 -2.93
C THR A 40 0.40 6.46 -2.24
N LEU A 41 0.95 5.76 -1.27
CA LEU A 41 0.25 4.75 -0.48
C LEU A 41 0.23 5.19 0.98
N THR A 42 -0.95 5.19 1.59
CA THR A 42 -1.15 5.54 2.99
C THR A 42 -1.90 4.40 3.68
N GLY A 43 -1.31 3.83 4.73
CA GLY A 43 -1.94 2.81 5.57
C GLY A 43 -3.03 3.38 6.48
N GLY A 44 -3.60 2.50 7.30
CA GLY A 44 -4.73 2.79 8.18
C GLY A 44 -4.30 3.18 9.60
N SER A 45 -5.19 2.91 10.55
CA SER A 45 -4.94 3.14 11.98
C SER A 45 -4.42 1.92 12.74
N LEU A 46 -4.44 0.73 12.12
CA LEU A 46 -3.86 -0.51 12.68
C LEU A 46 -2.60 -0.85 11.87
N VAL A 47 -1.98 -2.01 12.13
CA VAL A 47 -0.71 -2.39 11.50
C VAL A 47 -0.84 -2.53 9.98
N ASP A 48 0.04 -1.85 9.26
CA ASP A 48 0.21 -1.96 7.81
C ASP A 48 1.57 -2.59 7.46
N ASN A 49 1.57 -3.64 6.62
CA ASN A 49 2.79 -4.32 6.18
C ASN A 49 2.99 -4.13 4.67
N PHE A 50 4.12 -3.57 4.26
CA PHE A 50 4.47 -3.26 2.87
C PHE A 50 5.60 -4.17 2.38
N THR A 51 5.29 -5.06 1.45
CA THR A 51 6.29 -5.90 0.78
C THR A 51 6.61 -5.34 -0.60
N LEU A 52 7.85 -4.90 -0.80
CA LEU A 52 8.37 -4.40 -2.07
C LEU A 52 9.14 -5.51 -2.80
N SER A 53 8.62 -5.97 -3.94
CA SER A 53 9.31 -7.00 -4.75
C SER A 53 10.56 -6.49 -5.48
N LEU A 54 10.62 -5.18 -5.78
CA LEU A 54 11.72 -4.50 -6.46
C LEU A 54 12.00 -3.15 -5.78
N MET A 55 13.21 -2.62 -5.97
CA MET A 55 13.65 -1.36 -5.33
C MET A 55 12.92 -0.10 -5.84
N ASP A 56 12.44 -0.10 -7.09
CA ASP A 56 11.82 1.06 -7.76
C ASP A 56 10.29 0.95 -7.89
N ASN A 57 9.66 0.26 -6.93
CA ASN A 57 8.25 -0.10 -7.01
C ASN A 57 7.28 1.05 -6.71
N ILE A 58 7.66 2.05 -5.91
CA ILE A 58 6.82 3.23 -5.66
C ILE A 58 7.65 4.48 -5.94
N THR A 59 7.15 5.34 -6.84
CA THR A 59 7.85 6.57 -7.23
C THR A 59 7.54 7.76 -6.32
N GLY A 60 6.62 7.61 -5.37
CA GLY A 60 6.26 8.63 -4.38
C GLY A 60 6.41 8.14 -2.95
N LEU A 61 5.45 8.46 -2.09
CA LEU A 61 5.51 8.21 -0.65
C LEU A 61 4.80 6.89 -0.28
N ILE A 62 5.40 6.13 0.62
CA ILE A 62 4.72 5.11 1.42
C ILE A 62 4.66 5.64 2.86
N SER A 63 3.47 5.74 3.42
CA SER A 63 3.22 6.10 4.81
C SER A 63 2.45 4.98 5.49
N GLY A 64 3.00 4.39 6.55
CA GLY A 64 2.32 3.32 7.30
C GLY A 64 1.05 3.79 8.01
N GLY A 65 0.99 5.08 8.39
CA GLY A 65 -0.16 5.63 9.10
C GLY A 65 0.13 5.69 10.60
N ALA A 66 -0.77 5.14 11.40
CA ALA A 66 -0.56 4.96 12.83
C ALA A 66 -0.21 3.49 13.13
N SER A 67 0.31 3.21 14.33
CA SER A 67 0.83 1.89 14.75
C SER A 67 2.29 1.67 14.33
N ASP A 68 2.81 0.48 14.67
CA ASP A 68 4.12 0.01 14.24
C ASP A 68 3.96 -0.74 12.91
N ASP A 69 4.43 -0.12 11.83
CA ASP A 69 4.31 -0.59 10.45
C ASP A 69 5.66 -1.06 9.90
N THR A 70 5.66 -2.00 8.95
CA THR A 70 6.89 -2.57 8.35
C THR A 70 6.85 -2.63 6.84
#